data_AF-A0A5K0V772-F1
#
_entry.id   AF-A0A5K0V772-F1
#
_cell.length_a   1.000
_cell.length_b   1.000
_cell.length_c   1.000
_cell.angle_alpha   90.00
_cell.angle_beta   90.00
_cell.angle_gamma   90.00
#
_symmetry.space_group_name_H-M   'P 1'
#
loop_
_entity.id
_entity.type
_entity.pdbx_description
1 polymer ?
#
loop_
_entity_poly.entity_id
_entity_poly.type
_entity_poly.pdbx_seq_one_letter_code
_entity_poly.pdbx_strand_id
1 'polypeptide(L)' 'FEDKNSDVLRSKINDSEAKLFDFDPKSINWEDYIMKIHIPGIIKYVLR' A
#
# COMPACT_ATOMS: atom_id res chain seq x y z
N PHE A 1 -12.10 -4.70 2.16
CA PHE A 1 -11.32 -3.46 1.98
C PHE A 1 -11.66 -2.96 0.59
N GLU A 2 -12.36 -1.83 0.45
CA GLU A 2 -12.61 -1.23 -0.87
C GLU A 2 -11.50 -0.21 -1.14
N ASP A 3 -10.66 -0.42 -2.15
CA ASP A 3 -9.48 0.41 -2.44
C ASP A 3 -9.78 1.54 -3.42
N LYS A 4 -10.98 2.14 -3.35
CA LYS A 4 -11.44 3.21 -4.26
C LYS A 4 -10.43 4.35 -4.42
N ASN A 5 -9.70 4.72 -3.36
CA ASN A 5 -8.66 5.74 -3.44
C ASN A 5 -7.47 5.29 -4.30
N SER A 6 -7.07 4.02 -4.18
CA SER A 6 -6.02 3.42 -5.00
C SER A 6 -6.45 3.30 -6.45
N ASP A 7 -7.71 2.92 -6.72
CA ASP A 7 -8.27 2.90 -8.08
C ASP A 7 -8.24 4.29 -8.73
N VAL A 8 -8.66 5.33 -7.99
CA VAL A 8 -8.59 6.72 -8.45
C VAL A 8 -7.15 7.14 -8.72
N LEU A 9 -6.19 6.75 -7.87
CA LEU A 9 -4.78 7.04 -8.08
C LEU A 9 -4.23 6.34 -9.32
N ARG A 10 -4.52 5.05 -9.52
CA ARG A 10 -4.10 4.29 -10.71
C ARG A 10 -4.67 4.87 -12.00
N SER A 11 -5.92 5.36 -11.97
CA SER A 11 -6.53 6.03 -13.14
C SER A 11 -5.84 7.34 -13.54
N LYS A 12 -5.02 7.92 -12.66
CA LYS A 12 -4.30 9.19 -12.88
C LYS A 12 -2.82 8.99 -13.21
N ILE A 13 -2.30 7.78 -13.09
CA ILE A 13 -0.91 7.43 -13.43
C ILE A 13 -0.76 7.37 -14.95
N ASN A 14 0.34 7.91 -15.48
CA ASN A 14 0.62 7.80 -16.90
C ASN A 14 1.29 6.45 -17.25
N ASP A 15 1.27 6.07 -18.53
CA ASP A 15 1.76 4.75 -18.98
C ASP A 15 3.24 4.49 -18.65
N SER A 16 4.08 5.53 -18.57
CA SER A 16 5.50 5.37 -18.23
C SER A 16 5.69 5.07 -16.74
N GLU A 17 4.92 5.74 -15.89
CA GLU A 17 4.90 5.52 -14.44
C GLU A 17 4.27 4.17 -14.09
N ALA A 18 3.19 3.76 -14.77
CA ALA A 18 2.55 2.47 -14.59
C ALA A 18 3.51 1.30 -14.89
N LYS A 19 4.38 1.44 -15.91
CA LYS A 19 5.39 0.44 -16.24
C LYS A 19 6.53 0.37 -15.22
N LEU A 20 6.82 1.49 -14.55
CA LEU A 20 7.87 1.55 -13.54
C LEU A 20 7.39 1.05 -12.18
N PHE A 21 6.11 1.26 -11.87
CA PHE A 21 5.51 0.91 -10.59
C PHE A 21 4.10 0.36 -10.80
N ASP A 22 3.99 -0.97 -10.75
CA ASP A 22 2.68 -1.64 -10.75
C ASP A 22 2.10 -1.62 -9.33
N PHE A 23 1.45 -0.51 -9.01
CA PHE A 23 0.79 -0.33 -7.72
C PHE A 23 -0.50 -1.14 -7.65
N ASP A 24 -0.45 -2.40 -7.22
CA ASP A 24 -1.66 -3.19 -6.93
C ASP A 24 -1.80 -3.46 -5.42
N PRO A 25 -2.67 -2.73 -4.71
CA PRO A 25 -2.95 -2.96 -3.30
C PRO A 25 -3.48 -4.36 -3.01
N LYS A 26 -4.12 -5.03 -3.97
CA LYS A 26 -4.69 -6.38 -3.79
C LYS A 26 -3.62 -7.46 -3.80
N SER A 27 -2.44 -7.18 -4.34
CA SER A 27 -1.29 -8.08 -4.33
C SER A 27 -0.66 -8.23 -2.93
N ILE A 28 -0.97 -7.32 -2.01
CA ILE A 28 -0.39 -7.30 -0.67
C ILE A 28 -1.15 -8.28 0.23
N ASN A 29 -0.41 -9.16 0.92
CA ASN A 29 -0.96 -9.88 2.06
C ASN A 29 -1.10 -8.92 3.25
N TRP A 30 -2.26 -8.26 3.33
CA TRP A 30 -2.54 -7.22 4.31
C TRP A 30 -2.49 -7.70 5.75
N GLU A 31 -2.93 -8.93 6.03
CA GLU A 31 -2.87 -9.50 7.37
C GLU A 31 -1.42 -9.64 7.83
N ASP A 32 -0.57 -10.23 6.99
CA ASP A 32 0.85 -10.39 7.28
C ASP A 32 1.56 -9.04 7.44
N TYR A 33 1.31 -8.11 6.53
CA TYR A 33 1.89 -6.77 6.55
C TYR A 33 1.54 -6.01 7.85
N ILE A 34 0.26 -5.99 8.23
CA ILE A 34 -0.19 -5.27 9.42
C ILE A 34 0.44 -5.87 10.68
N MET A 35 0.40 -7.21 10.80
CA MET A 35 0.84 -7.92 12.00
C MET A 35 2.36 -7.91 12.18
N LYS A 36 3.11 -8.09 11.09
CA LYS A 36 4.58 -8.25 11.16
C LYS A 36 5.36 -6.97 10.93
N ILE A 37 4.79 -6.01 10.20
CA ILE A 37 5.52 -4.80 9.80
C ILE A 37 4.87 -3.55 10.40
N HIS A 38 3.58 -3.33 10.14
CA HIS A 38 2.95 -2.03 10.43
C HIS A 38 2.79 -1.75 11.92
N ILE A 39 2.15 -2.66 12.68
CA ILE A 39 1.95 -2.49 14.13
C ILE A 39 3.29 -2.42 14.88
N PRO A 40 4.26 -3.34 14.66
CA PRO A 40 5.56 -3.24 15.32
C PRO A 40 6.30 -1.94 14.99
N GLY A 41 6.21 -1.45 13.75
CA GLY A 41 6.80 -0.19 13.34
C GLY A 41 6.23 1.00 14.10
N ILE A 42 4.90 1.07 14.25
CA ILE A 42 4.23 2.13 15.03
C ILE A 42 4.73 2.11 16.48
N ILE A 43 4.75 0.94 17.12
CA ILE A 43 5.21 0.80 18.51
C ILE A 43 6.65 1.29 18.65
N LYS A 44 7.53 0.92 17.71
CA LYS A 44 8.95 1.23 17.79
C LYS A 44 9.27 2.71 17.55
N TYR A 45 8.56 3.35 16.62
CA TYR A 45 8.96 4.66 16.11
C TYR A 45 7.98 5.80 16.41
N VAL A 46 6.71 5.51 16.66
CA VAL A 46 5.67 6.53 16.88
C VAL A 46 5.31 6.67 18.35
N LEU A 47 5.17 5.55 19.08
CA LEU A 47 4.75 5.53 20.48
C LEU A 47 5.92 5.71 21.48
N ARG A 48 7.06 6.21 21.01
CA ARG A 48 8.25 6.42 21.83
C ARG A 48 8.28 7.80 22.46
#